data_AF-A0A967DAH7-F1
#
_entry.id   AF-A0A967DAH7-F1
#
_cell.length_a   1.000
_cell.length_b   1.000
_cell.length_c   1.000
_cell.angle_alpha   90.00
_cell.angle_beta   90.00
_cell.angle_gamma   90.00
#
_symmetry.space_group_name_H-M   'P 1'
#
loop_
_entity.id
_entity.type
_entity.pdbx_description
1 polymer ?
#
loop_
_entity_poly.entity_id
_entity_poly.type
_entity_poly.pdbx_seq_one_letter_code
_entity_poly.pdbx_strand_id
1 'polypeptide(L)'
;PAHCHMNFRLIDEHGRQLELERNLNRLRSEYGGMAREAFQSLADANIKTVQTDQAEASPIQKGSYQAWDFGELPQTVTMTRGNQTIQGYPALVDHKTAVELEVFDDPAEAKRVHRQGLCRLYSVVLKEHTKALHKQLPHAREIGLLFIQLGSVEELIEHIGMMAIERAMLQNQEPTNKMQFEESLKQGKPRLMLIAGEIAKHVLASLQEYAELHKKLIAAKALSSSAYDDMRSQLQGLIHAQFVKQVPYEHLVHLPRYLKAIALRIDKLRSNASRDAQNQRDWESVARPWQRMVQESKGMLGMNDEHNTRLREFRWQLEELRVALFAQELKTPMPMSVKRLEKVLASLR
;
A
#
# COMPACT_ATOMS: atom_id res chain seq x y z
N PRO A 1 12.68 -11.28 35.02
CA PRO A 1 12.73 -10.38 36.20
C PRO A 1 12.64 -8.90 35.78
N ALA A 2 12.20 -8.00 36.67
CA ALA A 2 12.11 -6.57 36.38
C ALA A 2 13.47 -5.94 35.96
N HIS A 3 14.59 -6.52 36.41
CA HIS A 3 15.95 -6.10 36.06
C HIS A 3 16.40 -6.54 34.64
N CYS A 4 15.60 -7.30 33.91
CA CYS A 4 15.90 -7.71 32.52
C CYS A 4 15.21 -6.83 31.47
N HIS A 5 14.52 -5.76 31.88
CA HIS A 5 13.78 -4.88 30.98
C HIS A 5 14.40 -3.47 30.99
N MET A 6 14.55 -2.87 29.82
CA MET A 6 15.06 -1.51 29.67
C MET A 6 14.05 -0.49 30.22
N ASN A 7 14.54 0.60 30.78
CA ASN A 7 13.72 1.78 31.05
C ASN A 7 13.90 2.78 29.90
N PHE A 8 12.80 3.33 29.40
CA PHE A 8 12.80 4.37 28.39
C PHE A 8 12.57 5.71 29.07
N ARG A 9 13.51 6.65 28.87
CA ARG A 9 13.43 7.99 29.43
C ARG A 9 13.05 8.96 28.30
N LEU A 10 11.87 9.56 28.41
CA LEU A 10 11.44 10.63 27.52
C LEU A 10 12.05 11.96 28.01
N ILE A 11 12.74 12.66 27.12
CA ILE A 11 13.40 13.93 27.42
C ILE A 11 12.90 15.03 26.49
N ASP A 12 12.85 16.26 26.99
CA ASP A 12 12.56 17.45 26.21
C ASP A 12 13.82 18.04 25.53
N GLU A 13 13.62 19.14 24.80
CA GLU A 13 14.69 19.88 24.10
C GLU A 13 15.74 20.51 25.03
N HIS A 14 15.43 20.64 26.32
CA HIS A 14 16.33 21.15 27.35
C HIS A 14 16.98 20.01 28.16
N GLY A 15 16.77 18.75 27.77
CA GLY A 15 17.28 17.57 28.45
C GLY A 15 16.56 17.22 29.76
N ARG A 16 15.41 17.85 30.04
CA ARG A 16 14.59 17.51 31.21
C ARG A 16 13.83 16.22 30.94
N GLN A 17 13.77 15.36 31.95
CA GLN A 17 12.97 14.15 31.87
C GLN A 17 11.48 14.50 32.02
N LEU A 18 10.69 14.17 31.00
CA LEU A 18 9.23 14.29 31.02
C LEU A 18 8.59 13.05 31.66
N GLU A 19 9.04 11.87 31.25
CA GLU A 19 8.53 10.59 31.77
C GLU A 19 9.59 9.49 31.70
N LEU A 20 9.44 8.47 32.55
CA LEU A 20 10.26 7.27 32.57
C LEU A 20 9.33 6.07 32.65
N GLU A 21 9.32 5.23 31.61
CA GLU A 21 8.46 4.07 31.56
C GLU A 21 9.20 2.86 30.98
N ARG A 22 8.78 1.65 31.37
CA ARG A 22 9.38 0.41 30.86
C ARG A 22 8.77 -0.08 29.55
N ASN A 23 7.58 0.41 29.23
CA ASN A 23 6.86 0.08 28.02
C ASN A 23 6.93 1.25 27.03
N LEU A 24 7.82 1.13 26.05
CA LEU A 24 7.96 2.12 24.98
C LEU A 24 6.64 2.37 24.22
N ASN A 25 5.80 1.34 24.05
CA ASN A 25 4.54 1.50 23.33
C ASN A 25 3.58 2.43 24.05
N ARG A 26 3.61 2.44 25.40
CA ARG A 26 2.79 3.35 26.19
C ARG A 26 3.24 4.79 26.03
N LEU A 27 4.56 5.04 26.15
CA LEU A 27 5.14 6.37 25.88
C LEU A 27 4.78 6.86 24.47
N ARG A 28 4.86 6.00 23.45
CA ARG A 28 4.49 6.37 22.08
C ARG A 28 3.00 6.63 21.92
N SER A 29 2.14 5.87 22.58
CA SER A 29 0.69 6.10 22.54
C SER A 29 0.29 7.41 23.21
N GLU A 30 0.96 7.78 24.30
CA GLU A 30 0.64 8.97 25.10
C GLU A 30 1.29 10.24 24.50
N TYR A 31 2.55 10.16 24.04
CA TYR A 31 3.34 11.32 23.61
C TYR A 31 3.65 11.35 22.10
N GLY A 32 3.33 10.30 21.34
CA GLY A 32 3.67 10.21 19.92
C GLY A 32 3.04 11.31 19.06
N GLY A 33 1.81 11.72 19.37
CA GLY A 33 1.16 12.85 18.70
C GLY A 33 1.94 14.16 18.92
N MET A 34 2.29 14.46 20.17
CA MET A 34 3.08 15.65 20.52
C MET A 34 4.47 15.62 19.89
N ALA A 35 5.13 14.46 19.88
CA ALA A 35 6.44 14.28 19.25
C ALA A 35 6.38 14.54 17.74
N ARG A 36 5.31 14.08 17.08
CA ARG A 36 5.11 14.27 15.64
C ARG A 36 4.80 15.73 15.27
N GLU A 37 3.98 16.41 16.06
CA GLU A 37 3.74 17.86 15.91
C GLU A 37 5.03 18.67 16.13
N ALA A 38 5.78 18.33 17.19
CA ALA A 38 7.09 18.91 17.47
C ALA A 38 8.07 18.70 16.31
N PHE A 39 8.11 17.51 15.72
CA PHE A 39 8.95 17.21 14.56
C PHE A 39 8.53 17.99 13.32
N GLN A 40 7.23 18.04 13.01
CA GLN A 40 6.70 18.79 11.86
C GLN A 40 6.99 20.29 11.97
N SER A 41 6.82 20.87 13.16
CA SER A 41 7.16 22.29 13.40
C SER A 41 8.64 22.59 13.20
N LEU A 42 9.52 21.65 13.58
CA LEU A 42 10.95 21.77 13.32
C LEU A 42 11.27 21.63 11.84
N ALA A 43 10.60 20.72 11.14
CA ALA A 43 10.81 20.46 9.73
C ALA A 43 10.48 21.72 8.94
N ASP A 44 9.33 22.30 9.21
CA ASP A 44 8.90 23.57 8.61
C ASP A 44 9.89 24.72 8.84
N ALA A 45 10.52 24.78 10.01
CA ALA A 45 11.52 25.79 10.34
C ALA A 45 12.86 25.56 9.63
N ASN A 46 13.30 24.30 9.49
CA ASN A 46 14.63 23.93 9.00
C ASN A 46 14.69 23.65 7.49
N ILE A 47 13.56 23.47 6.79
CA ILE A 47 13.53 23.26 5.33
C ILE A 47 14.31 24.39 4.60
N LYS A 48 14.30 25.63 5.11
CA LYS A 48 15.08 26.76 4.55
C LYS A 48 16.61 26.66 4.72
N THR A 49 17.11 25.79 5.59
CA THR A 49 18.50 25.74 6.05
C THR A 49 19.06 24.31 6.08
N VAL A 50 18.55 23.40 5.23
CA VAL A 50 19.06 22.04 5.16
C VAL A 50 20.51 22.05 4.66
N GLN A 51 21.44 21.94 5.60
CA GLN A 51 22.82 21.59 5.31
C GLN A 51 22.85 20.10 5.04
N THR A 52 23.14 19.73 3.80
CA THR A 52 23.56 18.38 3.47
C THR A 52 25.06 18.28 3.75
N ASP A 53 25.52 17.14 4.28
CA ASP A 53 26.96 16.86 4.47
C ASP A 53 27.74 16.78 3.13
N GLN A 54 27.07 17.06 1.99
CA GLN A 54 27.64 17.14 0.65
C GLN A 54 27.49 18.58 0.13
N ALA A 55 28.62 19.24 -0.11
CA ALA A 55 28.78 20.69 -0.18
C ALA A 55 28.11 21.45 -1.36
N GLU A 56 27.12 20.91 -2.07
CA GLU A 56 26.54 21.61 -3.25
C GLU A 56 25.01 21.45 -3.45
N ALA A 57 24.24 20.97 -2.46
CA ALA A 57 22.79 20.97 -2.60
C ALA A 57 22.16 22.30 -2.13
N SER A 58 21.46 22.98 -3.03
CA SER A 58 20.60 24.13 -2.69
C SER A 58 19.61 23.76 -1.58
N PRO A 59 19.31 24.68 -0.63
CA PRO A 59 18.34 24.41 0.42
C PRO A 59 16.99 24.03 -0.19
N ILE A 60 16.40 22.94 0.31
CA ILE A 60 15.08 22.47 -0.12
C ILE A 60 14.08 23.60 0.14
N GLN A 61 13.42 24.12 -0.90
CA GLN A 61 12.45 25.19 -0.68
C GLN A 61 11.09 24.57 -0.31
N LYS A 62 10.38 25.23 0.62
CA LYS A 62 8.96 24.91 0.84
C LYS A 62 8.17 25.52 -0.30
N GLY A 63 7.36 24.73 -0.97
CA GLY A 63 6.59 25.18 -2.12
C GLY A 63 5.64 24.12 -2.64
N SER A 64 4.70 24.57 -3.47
CA SER A 64 3.80 23.73 -4.23
C SER A 64 4.37 23.58 -5.64
N TYR A 65 4.71 22.35 -6.01
CA TYR A 65 5.47 22.04 -7.21
C TYR A 65 4.61 21.32 -8.26
N GLN A 66 4.66 21.82 -9.49
CA GLN A 66 4.01 21.20 -10.66
C GLN A 66 5.03 20.61 -11.65
N ALA A 67 6.32 20.80 -11.37
CA ALA A 67 7.45 20.26 -12.11
C ALA A 67 8.58 19.90 -11.13
N TRP A 68 9.70 19.39 -11.63
CA TRP A 68 10.89 19.18 -10.81
C TRP A 68 11.75 20.45 -10.79
N ASP A 69 11.47 21.34 -9.85
CA ASP A 69 12.06 22.69 -9.72
C ASP A 69 12.54 23.00 -8.29
N PHE A 70 12.76 21.95 -7.49
CA PHE A 70 13.19 22.03 -6.08
C PHE A 70 14.60 21.50 -5.80
N GLY A 71 15.39 21.24 -6.86
CA GLY A 71 16.78 20.76 -6.73
C GLY A 71 16.89 19.25 -6.54
N GLU A 72 18.00 18.81 -5.94
CA GLU A 72 18.22 17.40 -5.61
C GLU A 72 17.52 17.04 -4.30
N LEU A 73 16.88 15.88 -4.26
CA LEU A 73 16.20 15.36 -3.09
C LEU A 73 17.13 14.37 -2.35
N PRO A 74 17.71 14.75 -1.20
CA PRO A 74 18.57 13.85 -0.43
C PRO A 74 17.75 12.72 0.21
N GLN A 75 18.40 11.60 0.53
CA GLN A 75 17.74 10.49 1.23
C GLN A 75 17.34 10.85 2.66
N THR A 76 18.15 11.69 3.33
CA THR A 76 17.94 12.13 4.69
C THR A 76 18.36 13.57 4.86
N VAL A 77 17.67 14.28 5.75
CA VAL A 77 18.00 15.64 6.16
C VAL A 77 18.28 15.66 7.65
N THR A 78 19.28 16.45 8.04
CA THR A 78 19.64 16.62 9.45
C THR A 78 19.08 17.95 9.95
N MET A 79 18.37 17.91 11.07
CA MET A 79 17.71 19.07 11.67
C MET A 79 18.16 19.22 13.12
N THR A 80 18.30 20.46 13.59
CA THR A 80 18.76 20.73 14.96
C THR A 80 17.67 21.40 15.78
N ARG A 81 17.45 20.92 17.00
CA ARG A 81 16.60 21.56 18.02
C ARG A 81 17.37 21.65 19.34
N GLY A 82 17.75 22.85 19.74
CA GLY A 82 18.63 23.04 20.91
C GLY A 82 19.97 22.32 20.72
N ASN A 83 20.30 21.40 21.63
CA ASN A 83 21.51 20.56 21.57
C ASN A 83 21.28 19.18 20.93
N GLN A 84 20.09 18.91 20.38
CA GLN A 84 19.77 17.62 19.76
C GLN A 84 19.76 17.73 18.24
N THR A 85 20.39 16.74 17.61
CA THR A 85 20.39 16.54 16.16
C THR A 85 19.43 15.40 15.83
N ILE A 86 18.46 15.67 14.97
CA ILE A 86 17.41 14.74 14.59
C ILE A 86 17.50 14.51 13.08
N GLN A 87 17.42 13.25 12.66
CA GLN A 87 17.39 12.87 11.25
C GLN A 87 15.94 12.81 10.77
N GLY A 88 15.68 13.34 9.58
CA GLY A 88 14.40 13.30 8.90
C GLY A 88 14.51 12.76 7.49
N TYR A 89 13.37 12.33 6.94
CA TYR A 89 13.26 11.70 5.63
C TYR A 89 12.35 12.55 4.74
N PRO A 90 12.89 13.28 3.75
CA PRO A 90 12.08 14.12 2.89
C PRO A 90 11.24 13.27 1.93
N ALA A 91 10.02 13.72 1.66
CA ALA A 91 9.08 13.05 0.78
C ALA A 91 8.27 14.07 -0.01
N LEU A 92 7.83 13.64 -1.20
CA LEU A 92 6.86 14.39 -1.99
C LEU A 92 5.46 13.97 -1.55
N VAL A 93 4.62 14.93 -1.20
CA VAL A 93 3.25 14.72 -0.73
C VAL A 93 2.27 15.10 -1.84
N ASP A 94 1.28 14.25 -2.09
CA ASP A 94 0.26 14.46 -3.12
C ASP A 94 -0.79 15.50 -2.67
N HIS A 95 -0.86 16.65 -3.36
CA HIS A 95 -1.90 17.68 -3.18
C HIS A 95 -2.83 17.83 -4.40
N LYS A 96 -3.07 16.73 -5.13
CA LYS A 96 -3.94 16.55 -6.31
C LYS A 96 -3.50 17.28 -7.58
N THR A 97 -3.21 18.57 -7.49
CA THR A 97 -2.81 19.42 -8.63
C THR A 97 -1.33 19.81 -8.59
N ALA A 98 -0.66 19.53 -7.49
CA ALA A 98 0.75 19.77 -7.25
C ALA A 98 1.26 18.77 -6.20
N VAL A 99 2.54 18.86 -5.89
CA VAL A 99 3.17 18.16 -4.76
C VAL A 99 3.86 19.14 -3.83
N GLU A 100 3.96 18.79 -2.57
CA GLU A 100 4.73 19.56 -1.58
C GLU A 100 5.85 18.71 -1.01
N LEU A 101 6.92 19.35 -0.54
CA LEU A 101 8.01 18.69 0.15
C LEU A 101 7.76 18.75 1.65
N GLU A 102 7.64 17.58 2.26
CA GLU A 102 7.52 17.42 3.70
C GLU A 102 8.62 16.50 4.22
N VAL A 103 8.97 16.62 5.49
CA VAL A 103 9.95 15.75 6.16
C VAL A 103 9.22 14.89 7.17
N PHE A 104 9.49 13.59 7.12
CA PHE A 104 8.91 12.58 8.00
C PHE A 104 9.97 12.05 8.98
N ASP A 105 9.51 11.60 10.14
CA ASP A 105 10.33 10.95 11.17
C ASP A 105 10.42 9.42 10.96
N ASP A 106 9.48 8.83 10.22
CA ASP A 106 9.46 7.42 9.82
C ASP A 106 9.90 7.24 8.35
N PRO A 107 11.03 6.56 8.08
CA PRO A 107 11.50 6.32 6.71
C PRO A 107 10.52 5.48 5.87
N ALA A 108 9.78 4.57 6.49
CA ALA A 108 8.80 3.72 5.80
C ALA A 108 7.62 4.55 5.29
N GLU A 109 7.12 5.43 6.17
CA GLU A 109 6.06 6.36 5.83
C GLU A 109 6.52 7.35 4.76
N ALA A 110 7.72 7.94 4.93
CA ALA A 110 8.33 8.85 3.97
C ALA A 110 8.40 8.22 2.59
N LYS A 111 8.93 6.99 2.48
CA LYS A 111 9.03 6.26 1.20
C LYS A 111 7.68 6.01 0.56
N ARG A 112 6.68 5.58 1.35
CA ARG A 112 5.31 5.33 0.84
C ARG A 112 4.67 6.61 0.32
N VAL A 113 4.77 7.70 1.08
CA VAL A 113 4.21 9.01 0.69
C VAL A 113 4.97 9.57 -0.51
N HIS A 114 6.30 9.55 -0.47
CA HIS A 114 7.17 10.01 -1.54
C HIS A 114 6.86 9.33 -2.88
N ARG A 115 6.69 8.01 -2.88
CA ARG A 115 6.32 7.26 -4.08
C ARG A 115 4.97 7.69 -4.66
N GLN A 116 3.99 7.97 -3.81
CA GLN A 116 2.68 8.53 -4.24
C GLN A 116 2.83 9.95 -4.79
N GLY A 117 3.63 10.80 -4.12
CA GLY A 117 3.95 12.14 -4.59
C GLY A 117 4.69 12.14 -5.93
N LEU A 118 5.65 11.25 -6.16
CA LEU A 118 6.31 11.08 -7.45
C LEU A 118 5.31 10.79 -8.56
N CYS A 119 4.41 9.82 -8.36
CA CYS A 119 3.35 9.52 -9.32
C CYS A 119 2.45 10.74 -9.57
N ARG A 120 2.15 11.52 -8.53
CA ARG A 120 1.38 12.77 -8.69
C ARG A 120 2.13 13.80 -9.51
N LEU A 121 3.42 14.02 -9.24
CA LEU A 121 4.24 14.98 -9.98
C LEU A 121 4.32 14.60 -11.47
N TYR A 122 4.52 13.31 -11.77
CA TYR A 122 4.43 12.82 -13.15
C TYR A 122 3.06 13.05 -13.78
N SER A 123 1.97 12.81 -13.05
CA SER A 123 0.59 13.06 -13.51
C SER A 123 0.38 14.54 -13.88
N VAL A 124 0.86 15.45 -13.04
CA VAL A 124 0.76 16.91 -13.26
C VAL A 124 1.54 17.32 -14.51
N VAL A 125 2.79 16.87 -14.64
CA VAL A 125 3.62 17.15 -15.83
C VAL A 125 3.00 16.54 -17.10
N LEU A 126 2.36 15.37 -16.98
CA LEU A 126 1.72 14.66 -18.10
C LEU A 126 0.23 14.96 -18.26
N LYS A 127 -0.26 16.13 -17.82
CA LYS A 127 -1.69 16.49 -17.82
C LYS A 127 -2.45 16.19 -19.12
N GLU A 128 -1.83 16.38 -20.29
CA GLU A 128 -2.49 16.09 -21.57
C GLU A 128 -2.59 14.58 -21.86
N HIS A 129 -1.64 13.78 -21.39
CA HIS A 129 -1.67 12.32 -21.51
C HIS A 129 -2.66 11.72 -20.52
N THR A 130 -2.73 12.26 -19.30
CA THR A 130 -3.71 11.81 -18.31
C THR A 130 -5.13 12.17 -18.75
N LYS A 131 -5.36 13.35 -19.35
CA LYS A 131 -6.63 13.69 -20.03
C LYS A 131 -6.94 12.75 -21.19
N ALA A 132 -5.95 12.41 -22.03
CA ALA A 132 -6.15 11.48 -23.14
C ALA A 132 -6.51 10.08 -22.63
N LEU A 133 -5.85 9.60 -21.58
CA LEU A 133 -6.17 8.34 -20.89
C LEU A 133 -7.62 8.35 -20.41
N HIS A 134 -8.07 9.40 -19.72
CA HIS A 134 -9.47 9.48 -19.26
C HIS A 134 -10.48 9.38 -20.41
N LYS A 135 -10.16 9.91 -21.60
CA LYS A 135 -11.06 9.90 -22.77
C LYS A 135 -10.99 8.62 -23.59
N GLN A 136 -9.84 7.96 -23.63
CA GLN A 136 -9.52 6.89 -24.59
C GLN A 136 -9.20 5.55 -23.94
N LEU A 137 -9.34 5.43 -22.62
CA LEU A 137 -9.06 4.19 -21.91
C LEU A 137 -9.91 3.04 -22.50
N PRO A 138 -9.27 1.96 -22.98
CA PRO A 138 -10.00 0.80 -23.48
C PRO A 138 -10.97 0.26 -22.43
N HIS A 139 -12.17 -0.13 -22.86
CA HIS A 139 -13.23 -0.71 -22.01
C HIS A 139 -13.77 0.20 -20.90
N ALA A 140 -13.47 1.51 -20.89
CA ALA A 140 -13.93 2.44 -19.86
C ALA A 140 -15.46 2.41 -19.63
N ARG A 141 -16.24 2.28 -20.71
CA ARG A 141 -17.70 2.16 -20.62
C ARG A 141 -18.13 0.91 -19.86
N GLU A 142 -17.58 -0.25 -20.19
CA GLU A 142 -17.92 -1.52 -19.55
C GLU A 142 -17.50 -1.53 -18.07
N ILE A 143 -16.28 -1.05 -17.80
CA ILE A 143 -15.77 -0.85 -16.44
C ILE A 143 -16.73 0.04 -15.64
N GLY A 144 -17.11 1.18 -16.20
CA GLY A 144 -18.01 2.13 -15.54
C GLY A 144 -19.37 1.52 -15.18
N LEU A 145 -19.96 0.75 -16.09
CA LEU A 145 -21.24 0.07 -15.85
C LEU A 145 -21.16 -0.95 -14.70
N LEU A 146 -20.05 -1.69 -14.61
CA LEU A 146 -19.85 -2.70 -13.55
C LEU A 146 -19.45 -2.06 -12.22
N PHE A 147 -18.81 -0.89 -12.24
CA PHE A 147 -18.27 -0.24 -11.04
C PHE A 147 -19.22 0.77 -10.38
N ILE A 148 -20.25 1.25 -11.06
CA ILE A 148 -21.10 2.35 -10.58
C ILE A 148 -21.75 2.13 -9.20
N GLN A 149 -21.95 0.87 -8.80
CA GLN A 149 -22.50 0.50 -7.48
C GLN A 149 -21.42 0.37 -6.39
N LEU A 150 -20.15 0.41 -6.76
CA LEU A 150 -18.99 0.29 -5.86
C LEU A 150 -18.37 1.65 -5.54
N GLY A 151 -18.37 2.60 -6.47
CA GLY A 151 -17.78 3.92 -6.26
C GLY A 151 -17.80 4.81 -7.51
N SER A 152 -17.00 5.88 -7.47
CA SER A 152 -16.87 6.83 -8.57
C SER A 152 -16.08 6.25 -9.74
N VAL A 153 -16.67 6.24 -10.93
CA VAL A 153 -16.00 5.80 -12.17
C VAL A 153 -14.82 6.71 -12.52
N GLU A 154 -14.95 8.01 -12.24
CA GLU A 154 -13.87 8.98 -12.45
C GLU A 154 -12.66 8.67 -11.55
N GLU A 155 -12.90 8.41 -10.26
CA GLU A 155 -11.82 8.02 -9.33
C GLU A 155 -11.18 6.68 -9.73
N LEU A 156 -11.98 5.71 -10.21
CA LEU A 156 -11.43 4.44 -10.69
C LEU A 156 -10.49 4.64 -11.89
N ILE A 157 -10.88 5.48 -12.85
CA ILE A 157 -10.03 5.81 -14.02
C ILE A 157 -8.78 6.56 -13.58
N GLU A 158 -8.88 7.48 -12.60
CA GLU A 158 -7.71 8.14 -12.01
C GLU A 158 -6.77 7.09 -11.37
N HIS A 159 -7.30 6.15 -10.59
CA HIS A 159 -6.49 5.09 -9.97
C HIS A 159 -5.78 4.20 -11.00
N ILE A 160 -6.46 3.85 -12.11
CA ILE A 160 -5.84 3.13 -13.24
C ILE A 160 -4.69 3.97 -13.82
N GLY A 161 -4.92 5.27 -14.03
CA GLY A 161 -3.91 6.20 -14.52
C GLY A 161 -2.70 6.31 -13.60
N MET A 162 -2.92 6.44 -12.29
CA MET A 162 -1.85 6.55 -11.30
C MET A 162 -1.01 5.27 -11.22
N MET A 163 -1.65 4.09 -11.26
CA MET A 163 -0.92 2.82 -11.36
C MET A 163 -0.15 2.69 -12.68
N ALA A 164 -0.71 3.17 -13.79
CA ALA A 164 -0.02 3.18 -15.07
C ALA A 164 1.22 4.09 -15.05
N ILE A 165 1.13 5.25 -14.39
CA ILE A 165 2.26 6.17 -14.19
C ILE A 165 3.33 5.52 -13.33
N GLU A 166 2.96 4.94 -12.20
CA GLU A 166 3.91 4.23 -11.32
C GLU A 166 4.70 3.18 -12.12
N ARG A 167 3.98 2.34 -12.87
CA ARG A 167 4.59 1.29 -13.69
C ARG A 167 5.38 1.81 -14.88
N ALA A 168 5.03 2.95 -15.45
CA ALA A 168 5.73 3.51 -16.60
C ALA A 168 7.03 4.23 -16.20
N MET A 169 7.01 4.91 -15.05
CA MET A 169 8.05 5.86 -14.63
C MET A 169 9.00 5.29 -13.58
N LEU A 170 8.54 4.42 -12.67
CA LEU A 170 9.30 3.96 -11.51
C LEU A 170 9.86 2.53 -11.66
N GLN A 171 10.20 2.09 -12.88
CA GLN A 171 10.67 0.72 -13.13
C GLN A 171 12.10 0.46 -12.65
N ASN A 172 12.98 1.46 -12.71
CA ASN A 172 14.41 1.29 -12.43
C ASN A 172 14.75 1.78 -11.02
N GLN A 173 14.69 3.10 -10.82
CA GLN A 173 14.96 3.76 -9.56
C GLN A 173 14.06 4.99 -9.41
N GLU A 174 13.75 5.35 -8.18
CA GLU A 174 13.07 6.61 -7.89
C GLU A 174 14.03 7.77 -8.21
N PRO A 175 13.60 8.80 -8.96
CA PRO A 175 14.46 9.92 -9.31
C PRO A 175 14.80 10.73 -8.06
N THR A 176 16.08 11.08 -7.90
CA THR A 176 16.54 12.00 -6.84
C THR A 176 16.81 13.40 -7.37
N ASN A 177 16.82 13.61 -8.69
CA ASN A 177 17.04 14.91 -9.29
C ASN A 177 16.29 15.05 -10.63
N LYS A 178 16.33 16.28 -11.17
CA LYS A 178 15.62 16.66 -12.39
C LYS A 178 16.01 15.80 -13.59
N MET A 179 17.30 15.51 -13.76
CA MET A 179 17.82 14.73 -14.89
C MET A 179 17.23 13.31 -14.89
N GLN A 180 17.24 12.64 -13.73
CA GLN A 180 16.65 11.31 -13.58
C GLN A 180 15.12 11.32 -13.77
N PHE A 181 14.45 12.36 -13.29
CA PHE A 181 13.02 12.55 -13.48
C PHE A 181 12.65 12.68 -14.97
N GLU A 182 13.39 13.52 -15.71
CA GLU A 182 13.19 13.74 -17.15
C GLU A 182 13.53 12.50 -17.99
N GLU A 183 14.57 11.74 -17.61
CA GLU A 183 14.90 10.48 -18.29
C GLU A 183 13.79 9.45 -18.09
N SER A 184 13.26 9.33 -16.87
CA SER A 184 12.13 8.44 -16.57
C SER A 184 10.89 8.84 -17.38
N LEU A 185 10.61 10.15 -17.52
CA LEU A 185 9.55 10.66 -18.40
C LEU A 185 9.75 10.25 -19.85
N LYS A 186 10.96 10.43 -20.39
CA LYS A 186 11.29 10.11 -21.78
C LYS A 186 11.09 8.63 -22.09
N GLN A 187 11.47 7.75 -21.17
CA GLN A 187 11.31 6.29 -21.30
C GLN A 187 9.87 5.81 -21.03
N GLY A 188 9.21 6.39 -20.02
CA GLY A 188 7.89 5.99 -19.55
C GLY A 188 6.73 6.47 -20.43
N LYS A 189 6.81 7.70 -20.92
CA LYS A 189 5.72 8.36 -21.64
C LYS A 189 5.21 7.59 -22.86
N PRO A 190 6.05 7.03 -23.76
CA PRO A 190 5.55 6.33 -24.96
C PRO A 190 4.71 5.08 -24.67
N ARG A 191 4.92 4.44 -23.51
CA ARG A 191 4.26 3.19 -23.10
C ARG A 191 3.08 3.40 -22.16
N LEU A 192 2.81 4.63 -21.71
CA LEU A 192 1.79 4.92 -20.69
C LEU A 192 0.39 4.43 -21.07
N MET A 193 -0.07 4.70 -22.31
CA MET A 193 -1.40 4.28 -22.77
C MET A 193 -1.52 2.76 -22.88
N LEU A 194 -0.45 2.09 -23.33
CA LEU A 194 -0.42 0.63 -23.43
C LEU A 194 -0.56 -0.01 -22.04
N ILE A 195 0.24 0.46 -21.08
CA ILE A 195 0.20 -0.02 -19.69
C ILE A 195 -1.18 0.22 -19.06
N ALA A 196 -1.75 1.42 -19.26
CA ALA A 196 -3.10 1.73 -18.77
C ALA A 196 -4.16 0.79 -19.36
N GLY A 197 -4.07 0.47 -20.65
CA GLY A 197 -4.94 -0.50 -21.31
C GLY A 197 -4.79 -1.92 -20.75
N GLU A 198 -3.57 -2.36 -20.43
CA GLU A 198 -3.34 -3.66 -19.77
C GLU A 198 -3.95 -3.71 -18.37
N ILE A 199 -3.75 -2.67 -17.56
CA ILE A 199 -4.37 -2.54 -16.23
C ILE A 199 -5.90 -2.58 -16.37
N ALA A 200 -6.47 -1.82 -17.31
CA ALA A 200 -7.90 -1.77 -17.55
C ALA A 200 -8.48 -3.15 -17.92
N LYS A 201 -7.75 -3.99 -18.67
CA LYS A 201 -8.17 -5.37 -18.96
C LYS A 201 -8.29 -6.22 -17.69
N HIS A 202 -7.33 -6.12 -16.77
CA HIS A 202 -7.38 -6.85 -15.50
C HIS A 202 -8.50 -6.32 -14.59
N VAL A 203 -8.71 -5.00 -14.55
CA VAL A 203 -9.81 -4.36 -13.83
C VAL A 203 -11.16 -4.83 -14.38
N LEU A 204 -11.35 -4.79 -15.71
CA LEU A 204 -12.58 -5.25 -16.35
C LEU A 204 -12.86 -6.72 -16.04
N ALA A 205 -11.87 -7.59 -16.25
CA ALA A 205 -12.01 -9.02 -15.95
C ALA A 205 -12.38 -9.25 -14.47
N SER A 206 -11.77 -8.49 -13.54
CA SER A 206 -12.09 -8.60 -12.11
C SER A 206 -13.53 -8.16 -11.82
N LEU A 207 -13.99 -7.08 -12.42
CA LEU A 207 -15.35 -6.58 -12.22
C LEU A 207 -16.42 -7.49 -12.86
N GLN A 208 -16.11 -8.13 -13.98
CA GLN A 208 -16.98 -9.13 -14.60
C GLN A 208 -17.15 -10.36 -13.69
N GLU A 209 -16.04 -10.90 -13.18
CA GLU A 209 -16.08 -12.01 -12.22
C GLU A 209 -16.80 -11.61 -10.92
N TYR A 210 -16.60 -10.39 -10.43
CA TYR A 210 -17.29 -9.85 -9.26
C TYR A 210 -18.81 -9.83 -9.46
N ALA A 211 -19.28 -9.33 -10.61
CA ALA A 211 -20.70 -9.22 -10.91
C ALA A 211 -21.39 -10.59 -11.00
N GLU A 212 -20.73 -11.58 -11.61
CA GLU A 212 -21.23 -12.96 -11.67
C GLU A 212 -21.21 -13.65 -10.31
N LEU A 213 -20.15 -13.44 -9.53
CA LEU A 213 -19.99 -14.01 -8.20
C LEU A 213 -21.04 -13.48 -7.21
N HIS A 214 -21.40 -12.21 -7.28
CA HIS A 214 -22.38 -11.60 -6.37
C HIS A 214 -23.73 -12.33 -6.40
N LYS A 215 -24.15 -12.80 -7.58
CA LYS A 215 -25.39 -13.61 -7.74
C LYS A 215 -25.22 -15.00 -7.11
N LYS A 216 -24.09 -15.67 -7.35
CA LYS A 216 -23.80 -17.01 -6.81
C LYS A 216 -23.64 -17.01 -5.29
N LEU A 217 -23.06 -15.96 -4.72
CA LEU A 217 -22.76 -15.87 -3.29
C LEU A 217 -24.02 -15.96 -2.42
N ILE A 218 -25.17 -15.45 -2.90
CA ILE A 218 -26.45 -15.52 -2.17
C ILE A 218 -26.85 -16.99 -1.95
N ALA A 219 -26.64 -17.86 -2.94
CA ALA A 219 -26.97 -19.29 -2.84
C ALA A 219 -26.09 -20.02 -1.80
N ALA A 220 -24.85 -19.55 -1.58
CA ALA A 220 -23.95 -20.15 -0.59
C ALA A 220 -24.46 -19.99 0.85
N LYS A 221 -25.23 -18.93 1.15
CA LYS A 221 -25.78 -18.67 2.48
C LYS A 221 -26.68 -19.80 2.98
N ALA A 222 -27.47 -20.40 2.08
CA ALA A 222 -28.34 -21.52 2.41
C ALA A 222 -27.57 -22.83 2.62
N LEU A 223 -26.36 -22.96 2.06
CA LEU A 223 -25.52 -24.16 2.18
C LEU A 223 -24.67 -24.14 3.46
N SER A 224 -24.08 -22.99 3.79
CA SER A 224 -23.27 -22.81 5.00
C SER A 224 -23.11 -21.34 5.31
N SER A 225 -23.61 -20.89 6.48
CA SER A 225 -23.43 -19.51 6.93
C SER A 225 -21.94 -19.18 7.11
N SER A 226 -21.16 -20.08 7.70
CA SER A 226 -19.73 -19.86 7.94
C SER A 226 -18.95 -19.69 6.63
N ALA A 227 -19.22 -20.51 5.62
CA ALA A 227 -18.56 -20.38 4.32
C ALA A 227 -19.01 -19.10 3.60
N TYR A 228 -20.30 -18.75 3.70
CA TYR A 228 -20.84 -17.50 3.15
C TYR A 228 -20.17 -16.27 3.77
N ASP A 229 -20.09 -16.19 5.09
CA ASP A 229 -19.50 -15.04 5.80
C ASP A 229 -18.01 -14.89 5.45
N ASP A 230 -17.29 -15.99 5.37
CA ASP A 230 -15.89 -16.03 4.95
C ASP A 230 -15.70 -15.55 3.50
N MET A 231 -16.46 -16.10 2.54
CA MET A 231 -16.39 -15.69 1.13
C MET A 231 -16.81 -14.24 0.92
N ARG A 232 -17.81 -13.76 1.68
CA ARG A 232 -18.24 -12.36 1.66
C ARG A 232 -17.12 -11.44 2.17
N SER A 233 -16.47 -11.81 3.27
CA SER A 233 -15.33 -11.05 3.82
C SER A 233 -14.15 -11.04 2.85
N GLN A 234 -13.82 -12.18 2.25
CA GLN A 234 -12.78 -12.29 1.23
C GLN A 234 -13.10 -11.36 0.04
N LEU A 235 -14.34 -11.41 -0.47
CA LEU A 235 -14.79 -10.60 -1.61
C LEU A 235 -14.66 -9.10 -1.34
N GLN A 236 -15.09 -8.63 -0.15
CA GLN A 236 -14.96 -7.23 0.27
C GLN A 236 -13.49 -6.79 0.41
N GLY A 237 -12.59 -7.72 0.75
CA GLY A 237 -11.16 -7.47 0.81
C GLY A 237 -10.46 -7.44 -0.55
N LEU A 238 -11.08 -7.98 -1.61
CA LEU A 238 -10.52 -8.03 -2.96
C LEU A 238 -11.07 -6.91 -3.86
N ILE A 239 -12.37 -6.64 -3.78
CA ILE A 239 -13.07 -5.65 -4.61
C ILE A 239 -13.87 -4.70 -3.70
N HIS A 240 -13.46 -3.43 -3.73
CA HIS A 240 -14.07 -2.31 -3.01
C HIS A 240 -13.79 -1.00 -3.77
N ALA A 241 -14.35 0.13 -3.35
CA ALA A 241 -14.25 1.41 -4.08
C ALA A 241 -12.81 1.88 -4.43
N GLN A 242 -11.80 1.40 -3.70
CA GLN A 242 -10.41 1.83 -3.82
C GLN A 242 -9.47 0.69 -4.21
N PHE A 243 -9.98 -0.44 -4.69
CA PHE A 243 -9.15 -1.64 -4.87
C PHE A 243 -7.98 -1.41 -5.83
N VAL A 244 -8.16 -0.67 -6.93
CA VAL A 244 -7.06 -0.34 -7.85
C VAL A 244 -5.99 0.54 -7.18
N LYS A 245 -6.38 1.41 -6.25
CA LYS A 245 -5.42 2.23 -5.50
C LYS A 245 -4.63 1.41 -4.47
N GLN A 246 -5.26 0.43 -3.85
CA GLN A 246 -4.70 -0.29 -2.68
C GLN A 246 -4.03 -1.61 -3.03
N VAL A 247 -4.42 -2.25 -4.14
CA VAL A 247 -3.88 -3.54 -4.58
C VAL A 247 -2.66 -3.29 -5.46
N PRO A 248 -1.46 -3.78 -5.07
CA PRO A 248 -0.27 -3.71 -5.92
C PRO A 248 -0.52 -4.41 -7.25
N TYR A 249 0.09 -3.91 -8.33
CA TYR A 249 -0.16 -4.45 -9.66
C TYR A 249 0.11 -5.96 -9.76
N GLU A 250 1.15 -6.44 -9.09
CA GLU A 250 1.56 -7.85 -9.06
C GLU A 250 0.42 -8.76 -8.56
N HIS A 251 -0.50 -8.23 -7.76
CA HIS A 251 -1.68 -8.94 -7.29
C HIS A 251 -2.95 -8.56 -8.03
N LEU A 252 -3.03 -7.34 -8.59
CA LEU A 252 -4.15 -6.90 -9.42
C LEU A 252 -4.37 -7.86 -10.60
N VAL A 253 -3.29 -8.28 -11.26
CA VAL A 253 -3.34 -9.23 -12.39
C VAL A 253 -3.95 -10.59 -12.02
N HIS A 254 -3.96 -10.94 -10.73
CA HIS A 254 -4.46 -12.20 -10.21
C HIS A 254 -5.88 -12.11 -9.62
N LEU A 255 -6.44 -10.91 -9.43
CA LEU A 255 -7.80 -10.76 -8.89
C LEU A 255 -8.87 -11.56 -9.65
N PRO A 256 -8.89 -11.62 -11.00
CA PRO A 256 -9.87 -12.44 -11.70
C PRO A 256 -9.78 -13.92 -11.32
N ARG A 257 -8.56 -14.43 -11.09
CA ARG A 257 -8.33 -15.83 -10.68
C ARG A 257 -8.82 -16.07 -9.24
N TYR A 258 -8.57 -15.14 -8.32
CA TYR A 258 -9.06 -15.25 -6.96
C TYR A 258 -10.59 -15.25 -6.91
N LEU A 259 -11.25 -14.39 -7.69
CA LEU A 259 -12.72 -14.34 -7.78
C LEU A 259 -13.30 -15.63 -8.38
N LYS A 260 -12.67 -16.18 -9.43
CA LYS A 260 -13.02 -17.51 -9.97
C LYS A 260 -12.88 -18.62 -8.94
N ALA A 261 -11.85 -18.56 -8.08
CA ALA A 261 -11.66 -19.54 -7.02
C ALA A 261 -12.81 -19.52 -6.00
N ILE A 262 -13.35 -18.34 -5.69
CA ILE A 262 -14.55 -18.23 -4.83
C ILE A 262 -15.76 -18.86 -5.53
N ALA A 263 -15.96 -18.58 -6.83
CA ALA A 263 -17.06 -19.20 -7.58
C ALA A 263 -16.98 -20.74 -7.57
N LEU A 264 -15.80 -21.31 -7.82
CA LEU A 264 -15.57 -22.76 -7.75
C LEU A 264 -15.78 -23.33 -6.35
N ARG A 265 -15.41 -22.57 -5.30
CA ARG A 265 -15.68 -22.95 -3.92
C ARG A 265 -17.18 -23.09 -3.69
N ILE A 266 -18.00 -22.15 -4.16
CA ILE A 266 -19.47 -22.22 -4.03
C ILE A 266 -20.01 -23.48 -4.72
N ASP A 267 -19.51 -23.79 -5.93
CA ASP A 267 -19.95 -24.96 -6.68
C ASP A 267 -19.57 -26.27 -5.97
N LYS A 268 -18.36 -26.35 -5.37
CA LYS A 268 -17.89 -27.51 -4.58
C LYS A 268 -18.53 -27.62 -3.20
N LEU A 269 -18.91 -26.50 -2.58
CA LEU A 269 -19.62 -26.47 -1.30
C LEU A 269 -20.95 -27.21 -1.40
N ARG A 270 -21.63 -27.12 -2.56
CA ARG A 270 -22.89 -27.83 -2.83
C ARG A 270 -22.72 -29.35 -2.83
N SER A 271 -21.58 -29.86 -3.30
CA SER A 271 -21.34 -31.31 -3.41
C SER A 271 -20.71 -31.90 -2.15
N ASN A 272 -19.85 -31.16 -1.44
CA ASN A 272 -19.17 -31.67 -0.25
C ASN A 272 -18.85 -30.57 0.78
N ALA A 273 -19.85 -30.25 1.61
CA ALA A 273 -19.70 -29.25 2.68
C ALA A 273 -18.70 -29.64 3.77
N SER A 274 -18.52 -30.94 4.04
CA SER A 274 -17.53 -31.42 5.03
C SER A 274 -16.10 -31.13 4.58
N ARG A 275 -15.80 -31.33 3.29
CA ARG A 275 -14.50 -31.00 2.71
C ARG A 275 -14.23 -29.50 2.72
N ASP A 276 -15.23 -28.67 2.40
CA ASP A 276 -15.12 -27.22 2.50
C ASP A 276 -14.80 -26.78 3.94
N ALA A 277 -15.51 -27.32 4.93
CA ALA A 277 -15.27 -27.03 6.33
C ALA A 277 -13.86 -27.44 6.80
N GLN A 278 -13.31 -28.56 6.30
CA GLN A 278 -11.93 -28.92 6.59
C GLN A 278 -10.94 -27.91 5.98
N ASN A 279 -11.11 -27.57 4.71
CA ASN A 279 -10.27 -26.57 4.05
C ASN A 279 -10.36 -25.19 4.71
N GLN A 280 -11.55 -24.79 5.19
CA GLN A 280 -11.76 -23.56 5.97
C GLN A 280 -10.91 -23.60 7.25
N ARG A 281 -10.95 -24.69 8.02
CA ARG A 281 -10.12 -24.85 9.24
C ARG A 281 -8.62 -24.79 8.93
N ASP A 282 -8.20 -25.46 7.85
CA ASP A 282 -6.82 -25.47 7.39
C ASP A 282 -6.34 -24.05 7.05
N TRP A 283 -7.17 -23.25 6.36
CA TRP A 283 -6.87 -21.85 6.06
C TRP A 283 -6.84 -20.97 7.31
N GLU A 284 -7.82 -21.11 8.20
CA GLU A 284 -7.93 -20.32 9.43
C GLU A 284 -6.76 -20.53 10.39
N SER A 285 -6.14 -21.72 10.38
CA SER A 285 -4.99 -22.06 11.21
C SER A 285 -3.81 -21.09 11.03
N VAL A 286 -3.63 -20.55 9.82
CA VAL A 286 -2.58 -19.58 9.47
C VAL A 286 -3.11 -18.15 9.34
N ALA A 287 -4.38 -17.98 8.96
CA ALA A 287 -4.97 -16.65 8.82
C ALA A 287 -5.23 -15.94 10.17
N ARG A 288 -5.76 -16.64 11.19
CA ARG A 288 -6.08 -16.04 12.49
C ARG A 288 -4.85 -15.52 13.24
N PRO A 289 -3.71 -16.24 13.29
CA PRO A 289 -2.49 -15.70 13.87
C PRO A 289 -1.98 -14.46 13.12
N TRP A 290 -2.02 -14.47 11.78
CA TRP A 290 -1.63 -13.31 10.98
C TRP A 290 -2.53 -12.09 11.24
N GLN A 291 -3.85 -12.27 11.35
CA GLN A 291 -4.78 -11.19 11.68
C GLN A 291 -4.45 -10.53 13.03
N ARG A 292 -4.07 -11.32 14.04
CA ARG A 292 -3.63 -10.80 15.35
C ARG A 292 -2.36 -9.96 15.23
N MET A 293 -1.36 -10.43 14.48
CA MET A 293 -0.13 -9.66 14.22
C MET A 293 -0.41 -8.33 13.53
N VAL A 294 -1.32 -8.31 12.55
CA VAL A 294 -1.71 -7.06 11.86
C VAL A 294 -2.43 -6.10 12.81
N GLN A 295 -3.24 -6.60 13.75
CA GLN A 295 -3.89 -5.75 14.75
C GLN A 295 -2.87 -5.17 15.73
N GLU A 296 -1.90 -5.97 16.17
CA GLU A 296 -0.81 -5.54 17.05
C GLU A 296 0.10 -4.52 16.34
N SER A 297 0.38 -4.70 15.04
CA SER A 297 1.23 -3.80 14.28
C SER A 297 0.60 -2.44 14.00
N LYS A 298 -0.73 -2.35 13.93
CA LYS A 298 -1.45 -1.05 13.83
C LYS A 298 -1.20 -0.13 15.04
N GLY A 299 -0.87 -0.69 16.20
CA GLY A 299 -0.43 0.07 17.38
C GLY A 299 1.06 0.43 17.39
N MET A 300 1.85 -0.11 16.44
CA MET A 300 3.30 0.02 16.35
C MET A 300 3.75 0.87 15.16
N LEU A 301 3.06 2.00 14.93
CA LEU A 301 3.38 2.97 13.87
C LEU A 301 4.90 3.24 13.81
N GLY A 302 5.52 2.91 12.68
CA GLY A 302 6.87 3.36 12.30
C GLY A 302 8.07 2.62 12.87
N MET A 303 8.00 1.31 13.16
CA MET A 303 9.18 0.59 13.65
C MET A 303 9.80 -0.46 12.72
N ASN A 304 9.11 -0.99 11.69
CA ASN A 304 9.74 -1.93 10.74
C ASN A 304 8.99 -1.96 9.38
N ASP A 305 9.49 -1.23 8.37
CA ASP A 305 8.94 -1.28 7.00
C ASP A 305 8.95 -2.69 6.44
N GLU A 306 10.04 -3.43 6.69
CA GLU A 306 10.20 -4.79 6.22
C GLU A 306 9.15 -5.73 6.84
N HIS A 307 8.92 -5.63 8.16
CA HIS A 307 7.91 -6.45 8.84
C HIS A 307 6.51 -6.16 8.31
N ASN A 308 6.14 -4.88 8.18
CA ASN A 308 4.86 -4.47 7.61
C ASN A 308 4.70 -4.90 6.15
N THR A 309 5.76 -4.82 5.36
CA THR A 309 5.79 -5.31 3.98
C THR A 309 5.59 -6.81 3.92
N ARG A 310 6.27 -7.57 4.77
CA ARG A 310 6.10 -9.03 4.85
C ARG A 310 4.71 -9.43 5.35
N LEU A 311 4.10 -8.66 6.26
CA LEU A 311 2.70 -8.85 6.67
C LEU A 311 1.73 -8.60 5.51
N ARG A 312 1.95 -7.55 4.70
CA ARG A 312 1.16 -7.27 3.49
C ARG A 312 1.36 -8.37 2.44
N GLU A 313 2.57 -8.90 2.28
CA GLU A 313 2.84 -10.00 1.36
C GLU A 313 2.13 -11.29 1.81
N PHE A 314 2.15 -11.58 3.10
CA PHE A 314 1.47 -12.75 3.66
C PHE A 314 -0.05 -12.74 3.38
N ARG A 315 -0.68 -11.56 3.34
CA ARG A 315 -2.09 -11.40 2.95
C ARG A 315 -2.36 -12.00 1.56
N TRP A 316 -1.44 -11.87 0.61
CA TRP A 316 -1.60 -12.40 -0.74
C TRP A 316 -1.28 -13.88 -0.81
N GLN A 317 -0.32 -14.35 -0.03
CA GLN A 317 -0.08 -15.79 0.12
C GLN A 317 -1.29 -16.53 0.71
N LEU A 318 -2.11 -15.86 1.53
CA LEU A 318 -3.40 -16.39 1.99
C LEU A 318 -4.43 -16.55 0.85
N GLU A 319 -4.42 -15.69 -0.18
CA GLU A 319 -5.26 -15.88 -1.37
C GLU A 319 -4.79 -17.05 -2.21
N GLU A 320 -3.47 -17.21 -2.37
CA GLU A 320 -2.90 -18.36 -3.07
C GLU A 320 -3.22 -19.68 -2.35
N LEU A 321 -3.22 -19.70 -1.01
CA LEU A 321 -3.69 -20.85 -0.25
C LEU A 321 -5.17 -21.14 -0.50
N ARG A 322 -6.03 -20.11 -0.63
CA ARG A 322 -7.44 -20.32 -0.98
C ARG A 322 -7.59 -20.97 -2.35
N VAL A 323 -6.82 -20.52 -3.34
CA VAL A 323 -6.80 -21.18 -4.66
C VAL A 323 -6.35 -22.65 -4.52
N ALA A 324 -5.28 -22.91 -3.78
CA ALA A 324 -4.77 -24.27 -3.58
C ALA A 324 -5.75 -25.21 -2.83
N LEU A 325 -6.55 -24.68 -1.90
CA LEU A 325 -7.50 -25.48 -1.12
C LEU A 325 -8.82 -25.70 -1.87
N PHE A 326 -9.37 -24.64 -2.49
CA PHE A 326 -10.73 -24.66 -3.04
C PHE A 326 -10.79 -24.82 -4.56
N ALA A 327 -9.74 -24.42 -5.28
CA ALA A 327 -9.76 -24.27 -6.74
C ALA A 327 -8.46 -24.74 -7.41
N GLN A 328 -8.01 -25.95 -7.07
CA GLN A 328 -6.75 -26.56 -7.53
C GLN A 328 -6.56 -26.53 -9.06
N GLU A 329 -7.66 -26.67 -9.80
CA GLU A 329 -7.70 -26.61 -11.27
C GLU A 329 -7.23 -25.27 -11.86
N LEU A 330 -7.36 -24.16 -11.11
CA LEU A 330 -6.91 -22.84 -11.56
C LEU A 330 -5.39 -22.66 -11.47
N LYS A 331 -4.69 -23.58 -10.80
CA LYS A 331 -3.25 -23.54 -10.50
C LYS A 331 -2.85 -22.29 -9.71
N THR A 332 -1.64 -22.35 -9.15
CA THR A 332 -1.01 -21.24 -8.43
C THR A 332 0.31 -20.91 -9.11
N PRO A 333 0.70 -19.62 -9.22
CA PRO A 333 2.01 -19.23 -9.74
C PRO A 333 3.15 -19.86 -8.92
N MET A 334 2.93 -20.04 -7.61
CA MET A 334 3.81 -20.77 -6.71
C MET A 334 2.99 -21.74 -5.86
N PRO A 335 3.41 -23.01 -5.72
CA PRO A 335 2.70 -23.97 -4.88
C PRO A 335 2.58 -23.50 -3.43
N MET A 336 1.34 -23.37 -2.95
CA MET A 336 1.03 -22.95 -1.58
C MET A 336 0.36 -24.06 -0.77
N SER A 337 0.79 -24.22 0.47
CA SER A 337 0.24 -25.17 1.43
C SER A 337 0.25 -24.57 2.84
N VAL A 338 -0.58 -25.12 3.73
CA VAL A 338 -0.63 -24.71 5.15
C VAL A 338 0.76 -24.78 5.77
N LYS A 339 1.48 -25.91 5.62
CA LYS A 339 2.83 -26.11 6.14
C LYS A 339 3.85 -25.08 5.64
N ARG A 340 3.70 -24.59 4.41
CA ARG A 340 4.55 -23.51 3.89
C ARG A 340 4.25 -22.19 4.59
N LEU A 341 2.96 -21.85 4.73
CA LEU A 341 2.53 -20.63 5.40
C LEU A 341 2.83 -20.64 6.90
N GLU A 342 2.77 -21.78 7.57
CA GLU A 342 3.20 -21.93 8.96
C GLU A 342 4.67 -21.53 9.14
N LYS A 343 5.56 -21.94 8.22
CA LYS A 343 6.98 -21.55 8.24
C LYS A 343 7.17 -20.06 8.02
N VAL A 344 6.46 -19.48 7.04
CA VAL A 344 6.53 -18.04 6.77
C VAL A 344 6.01 -17.26 7.99
N LEU A 345 4.87 -17.66 8.56
CA LEU A 345 4.27 -17.06 9.74
C LEU A 345 5.19 -17.13 10.96
N ALA A 346 5.89 -18.25 11.17
CA ALA A 346 6.87 -18.38 12.24
C ALA A 346 8.03 -17.37 12.09
N SER A 347 8.41 -17.03 10.86
CA SER A 347 9.46 -16.02 10.58
C SER A 347 8.96 -14.57 10.61
N LEU A 348 7.67 -14.33 10.90
CA LEU A 348 7.07 -13.01 11.13
C LEU A 348 6.89 -12.68 12.61
N ARG A 349 7.05 -13.68 13.49
CA ARG A 349 7.15 -13.51 14.95
C ARG A 349 8.59 -13.14 15.29
#